data_AF-A0A9E2H3L8-F1
#
_entry.id   AF-A0A9E2H3L8-F1
#
_cell.length_a   1.000
_cell.length_b   1.000
_cell.length_c   1.000
_cell.angle_alpha   90.00
_cell.angle_beta   90.00
_cell.angle_gamma   90.00
#
_symmetry.space_group_name_H-M   'P 1'
#
loop_
_entity.id
_entity.type
_entity.pdbx_description
1 polymer ?
#
loop_
_entity_poly.entity_id
_entity_poly.type
_entity_poly.pdbx_seq_one_letter_code
_entity_poly.pdbx_strand_id
1 'polypeptide(L)'
;MLEYRPNPIWGGILTIGFDGRGGSFDEVATGGIEQSLSTTVNYLSVEPALKITPFDFGLHFFAGPTLGFNVAKSFEYKETGLPTQKGDFSSISGTLFGGKIGVGYDLSLTSPDADLQIQLAPFASVNFGQGPRSVEKWSLATLRAGVALKFGTTAEIKKIVEKEIQFSVRAPKIIPVERKVKETFPIRNYVFFDEFSTTIPSRYIQLTKEQADNFQEDHLIEPKPTDLIGRSARQLTVYYNVLNVFGDRMRLMPNTSITLIGSSENGASEGKKLAESIKNYLVDVFGINPNRIEVVGSEKPQIPSVQPGGKRELNLVKPEDRRVEITSNSIELLEPIQIISLQEEPLDSDVIINTSGAEQILSSWMVEVTDGAGATQNFGPFTADQERISGKTILGGKTDGKYKVALVGHTKGGQTIRKEENIRLVRAEKPDEDLGLRFSILFEFDQSKTVATYDRFLTNVVAPLIPEGGSVIIHGHTDVIGEESYNLKLSQSRARDAMQVIERELAKAGKRSVKFDTYGFGEDARRAPFENRFPEERFYNRTVIIDIVPE
;
A
#
# COMPACT_ATOMS: atom_id res chain seq x y z
N MET A 1 17.55 -32.16 -23.40
CA MET A 1 16.73 -30.97 -23.75
C MET A 1 17.20 -29.84 -22.87
N LEU A 2 17.46 -28.67 -23.44
CA LEU A 2 17.74 -27.43 -22.72
C LEU A 2 16.55 -26.50 -22.88
N GLU A 3 16.15 -25.82 -21.82
CA GLU A 3 15.06 -24.86 -21.82
C GLU A 3 15.55 -23.54 -21.24
N TYR A 4 15.20 -22.43 -21.88
CA TYR A 4 15.48 -21.08 -21.42
C TYR A 4 14.16 -20.31 -21.31
N ARG A 5 13.83 -19.82 -20.11
CA ARG A 5 12.55 -19.15 -19.84
C ARG A 5 12.79 -17.78 -19.18
N PRO A 6 12.91 -16.71 -19.97
CA PRO A 6 13.15 -15.36 -19.44
C PRO A 6 11.90 -14.70 -18.84
N ASN A 7 10.69 -15.16 -19.20
CA ASN A 7 9.44 -14.69 -18.62
C ASN A 7 8.40 -15.82 -18.57
N PRO A 8 7.26 -15.63 -17.87
CA PRO A 8 6.25 -16.69 -17.72
C PRO A 8 5.61 -17.14 -19.05
N ILE A 9 5.55 -16.29 -20.06
CA ILE A 9 4.75 -16.53 -21.28
C ILE A 9 5.58 -17.17 -22.40
N TRP A 10 6.83 -16.76 -22.60
CA TRP A 10 7.68 -17.15 -23.72
C TRP A 10 9.01 -17.76 -23.26
N GLY A 11 9.49 -18.75 -24.01
CA GLY A 11 10.80 -19.39 -23.78
C GLY A 11 11.37 -20.04 -25.03
N GLY A 12 12.61 -20.51 -24.94
CA GLY A 12 13.28 -21.30 -25.96
C GLY A 12 13.51 -22.73 -25.49
N ILE A 13 13.38 -23.69 -26.40
CA ILE A 13 13.73 -25.09 -26.19
C ILE A 13 14.80 -25.47 -27.21
N LEU A 14 15.83 -26.18 -26.77
CA LEU A 14 16.78 -26.85 -27.65
C LEU A 14 16.77 -28.36 -27.35
N THR A 15 16.37 -29.16 -28.34
CA THR A 15 16.43 -30.61 -28.27
C THR A 15 17.56 -31.12 -29.17
N ILE A 16 18.42 -31.97 -28.61
CA ILE A 16 19.38 -32.77 -29.36
C ILE A 16 18.93 -34.21 -29.21
N GLY A 17 18.80 -34.94 -30.31
CA GLY A 17 18.26 -36.29 -30.33
C GLY A 17 18.92 -37.20 -31.35
N PHE A 18 18.72 -38.49 -31.19
CA PHE A 18 19.07 -39.50 -32.19
C PHE A 18 17.78 -40.01 -32.82
N ASP A 19 17.66 -39.87 -34.14
CA ASP A 19 16.45 -40.14 -34.92
C ASP A 19 16.70 -41.31 -35.87
N GLY A 20 16.29 -42.51 -35.43
CA GLY A 20 16.36 -43.72 -36.22
C GLY A 20 15.15 -43.85 -37.14
N ARG A 21 15.40 -43.93 -38.45
CA ARG A 21 14.42 -44.07 -39.54
C ARG A 21 14.63 -45.34 -40.35
N GLY A 22 15.38 -46.28 -39.78
CA GLY A 22 15.47 -47.63 -40.32
C GLY A 22 14.12 -48.33 -40.31
N GLY A 23 14.02 -49.34 -41.15
CA GLY A 23 12.84 -50.19 -41.29
C GLY A 23 13.24 -51.50 -41.94
N SER A 24 12.45 -52.54 -41.72
CA SER A 24 12.65 -53.84 -42.36
C SER A 24 11.34 -54.41 -42.89
N PHE A 25 11.46 -55.26 -43.90
CA PHE A 25 10.42 -56.21 -44.29
C PHE A 25 11.09 -57.56 -44.53
N ASP A 26 10.42 -58.62 -44.13
CA ASP A 26 10.93 -59.99 -44.20
C ASP A 26 9.97 -60.84 -45.05
N GLU A 27 10.53 -61.74 -45.86
CA GLU A 27 9.80 -62.79 -46.61
C GLU A 27 8.64 -62.28 -47.49
N VAL A 28 8.83 -61.15 -48.16
CA VAL A 28 7.84 -60.65 -49.13
C VAL A 28 7.93 -61.49 -50.41
N ALA A 29 6.96 -62.38 -50.62
CA ALA A 29 6.91 -63.27 -51.78
C ALA A 29 6.33 -62.56 -53.01
N THR A 30 7.14 -62.37 -54.06
CA THR A 30 6.69 -61.87 -55.37
C THR A 30 7.09 -62.85 -56.46
N GLY A 31 6.12 -63.45 -57.15
CA GLY A 31 6.40 -64.39 -58.25
C GLY A 31 7.15 -65.67 -57.85
N GLY A 32 7.06 -66.09 -56.57
CA GLY A 32 7.75 -67.29 -56.05
C GLY A 32 9.17 -67.03 -55.51
N ILE A 33 9.60 -65.76 -55.47
CA ILE A 33 10.87 -65.33 -54.89
C ILE A 33 10.58 -64.60 -53.58
N GLU A 34 11.24 -65.00 -52.49
CA GLU A 34 11.15 -64.31 -51.20
C GLU A 34 12.24 -63.25 -51.10
N GLN A 35 11.86 -62.06 -50.64
CA GLN A 35 12.74 -60.92 -50.51
C GLN A 35 12.65 -60.33 -49.10
N SER A 36 13.80 -59.99 -48.52
CA SER A 36 13.89 -59.30 -47.23
C SER A 36 14.83 -58.10 -47.33
N LEU A 37 14.46 -56.98 -46.73
CA LEU A 37 15.29 -55.77 -46.65
C LEU A 37 15.33 -55.31 -45.20
N SER A 38 16.51 -55.01 -44.70
CA SER A 38 16.72 -54.30 -43.43
C SER A 38 17.53 -53.04 -43.71
N THR A 39 17.10 -51.92 -43.13
CA THR A 39 17.69 -50.60 -43.39
C THR A 39 18.08 -49.91 -42.09
N THR A 40 19.23 -49.25 -42.09
CA THR A 40 19.70 -48.41 -40.98
C THR A 40 19.89 -47.00 -41.50
N VAL A 41 18.91 -46.13 -41.25
CA VAL A 41 18.96 -44.71 -41.63
C VAL A 41 18.85 -43.88 -40.36
N ASN A 42 19.95 -43.31 -39.88
CA ASN A 42 20.00 -42.61 -38.61
C ASN A 42 20.41 -41.15 -38.80
N TYR A 43 19.80 -40.26 -38.02
CA TYR A 43 20.13 -38.84 -37.99
C TYR A 43 20.43 -38.39 -36.56
N LEU A 44 21.46 -37.56 -36.39
CA LEU A 44 21.59 -36.71 -35.22
C LEU A 44 20.70 -35.48 -35.45
N SER A 45 19.71 -35.24 -34.59
CA SER A 45 18.81 -34.10 -34.71
C SER A 45 19.18 -32.95 -33.76
N VAL A 46 19.08 -31.73 -34.26
CA VAL A 46 19.16 -30.48 -33.49
C VAL A 46 17.88 -29.69 -33.80
N GLU A 47 17.11 -29.40 -32.76
CA GLU A 47 15.74 -28.94 -32.92
C GLU A 47 15.44 -27.77 -31.97
N PRO A 48 15.84 -26.54 -32.34
CA PRO A 48 15.43 -25.35 -31.61
C PRO A 48 13.94 -25.09 -31.81
N ALA A 49 13.26 -24.64 -30.76
CA ALA A 49 11.85 -24.29 -30.80
C ALA A 49 11.54 -23.12 -29.88
N LEU A 50 10.57 -22.31 -30.32
CA LEU A 50 9.93 -21.32 -29.48
C LEU A 50 8.86 -22.01 -28.64
N LYS A 51 8.83 -21.73 -27.34
CA LYS A 51 7.84 -22.22 -26.37
C LYS A 51 6.93 -21.08 -25.96
N ILE A 52 5.63 -21.35 -25.88
CA ILE A 52 4.58 -20.43 -25.43
C ILE A 52 3.78 -21.11 -24.33
N THR A 53 3.58 -20.41 -23.20
CA THR A 53 2.77 -20.85 -22.07
C THR A 53 1.68 -19.79 -21.87
N PRO A 54 0.54 -19.87 -22.58
CA PRO A 54 -0.47 -18.80 -22.60
C PRO A 54 -1.41 -18.80 -21.38
N PHE A 55 -1.26 -19.77 -20.48
CA PHE A 55 -2.11 -19.93 -19.30
C PHE A 55 -1.26 -20.01 -18.03
N ASP A 56 -1.89 -19.75 -16.88
CA ASP A 56 -1.25 -19.83 -15.56
C ASP A 56 -1.02 -21.27 -15.06
N PHE A 57 -1.46 -22.28 -15.83
CA PHE A 57 -1.20 -23.71 -15.59
C PHE A 57 -0.21 -24.27 -16.62
N GLY A 58 0.41 -25.42 -16.32
CA GLY A 58 1.62 -25.93 -17.02
C GLY A 58 1.50 -26.30 -18.52
N LEU A 59 0.36 -26.05 -19.17
CA LEU A 59 0.17 -26.34 -20.59
C LEU A 59 0.96 -25.36 -21.46
N HIS A 60 1.83 -25.89 -22.31
CA HIS A 60 2.63 -25.11 -23.24
C HIS A 60 2.60 -25.68 -24.66
N PHE A 61 2.80 -24.79 -25.63
CA PHE A 61 2.94 -25.12 -27.05
C PHE A 61 4.36 -24.79 -27.49
N PHE A 62 4.88 -25.54 -28.47
CA PHE A 62 6.17 -25.24 -29.04
C PHE A 62 6.20 -25.47 -30.55
N ALA A 63 6.94 -24.64 -31.27
CA ALA A 63 7.12 -24.76 -32.70
C ALA A 63 8.53 -24.31 -33.12
N GLY A 64 9.09 -24.94 -34.13
CA GLY A 64 10.41 -24.57 -34.64
C GLY A 64 10.93 -25.47 -35.74
N PRO A 65 12.11 -25.14 -36.31
CA PRO A 65 12.74 -25.97 -37.30
C PRO A 65 13.34 -27.25 -36.68
N THR A 66 13.52 -28.26 -37.52
CA THR A 66 14.28 -29.48 -37.21
C THR A 66 15.43 -29.59 -38.19
N LEU A 67 16.64 -29.81 -37.67
CA LEU A 67 17.84 -30.05 -38.45
C LEU A 67 18.30 -31.48 -38.16
N GLY A 68 18.40 -32.33 -39.17
CA GLY A 68 18.93 -33.68 -39.04
C GLY A 68 20.22 -33.85 -39.82
N PHE A 69 21.23 -34.48 -39.22
CA PHE A 69 22.51 -34.80 -39.88
C PHE A 69 22.65 -36.31 -39.98
N ASN A 70 22.76 -36.86 -41.19
CA ASN A 70 22.83 -38.30 -41.40
C ASN A 70 24.12 -38.85 -40.79
N VAL A 71 23.99 -39.93 -40.00
CA VAL A 71 25.12 -40.61 -39.35
C VAL A 71 25.21 -42.09 -39.72
N ALA A 72 24.15 -42.66 -40.30
CA ALA A 72 24.15 -44.01 -40.88
C ALA A 72 23.13 -44.10 -42.01
N LYS A 73 23.44 -44.89 -43.05
CA LYS A 73 22.59 -45.08 -44.24
C LYS A 73 22.73 -46.46 -44.88
N SER A 74 23.04 -47.49 -44.11
CA SER A 74 23.30 -48.83 -44.64
C SER A 74 22.02 -49.64 -44.88
N PHE A 75 22.11 -50.67 -45.72
CA PHE A 75 21.07 -51.67 -45.93
C PHE A 75 21.65 -53.09 -46.05
N GLU A 76 20.81 -54.07 -45.74
CA GLU A 76 21.03 -55.49 -45.99
C GLU A 76 19.82 -56.05 -46.75
N TYR A 77 20.05 -56.62 -47.92
CA TYR A 77 19.02 -57.18 -48.81
C TYR A 77 19.27 -58.66 -49.06
N LYS A 78 18.23 -59.48 -48.90
CA LYS A 78 18.25 -60.93 -49.10
C LYS A 78 17.19 -61.31 -50.12
N GLU A 79 17.56 -62.18 -51.05
CA GLU A 79 16.67 -62.71 -52.08
C GLU A 79 16.96 -64.20 -52.28
N THR A 80 15.91 -65.01 -52.37
CA THR A 80 16.05 -66.47 -52.51
C THR A 80 16.84 -66.84 -53.76
N GLY A 81 17.96 -67.53 -53.58
CA GLY A 81 18.85 -67.97 -54.66
C GLY A 81 19.97 -67.00 -55.03
N LEU A 82 20.07 -65.83 -54.37
CA LEU A 82 21.15 -64.86 -54.54
C LEU A 82 21.94 -64.62 -53.25
N PRO A 83 23.23 -64.23 -53.32
CA PRO A 83 23.99 -63.84 -52.14
C PRO A 83 23.40 -62.57 -51.50
N THR A 84 23.47 -62.48 -50.17
CA THR A 84 23.06 -61.29 -49.42
C THR A 84 23.84 -60.06 -49.87
N GLN A 85 23.12 -59.01 -50.25
CA GLN A 85 23.70 -57.74 -50.64
C GLN A 85 23.74 -56.79 -49.45
N LYS A 86 24.88 -56.15 -49.22
CA LYS A 86 25.06 -55.13 -48.19
C LYS A 86 25.68 -53.89 -48.83
N GLY A 87 25.24 -52.72 -48.40
CA GLY A 87 25.78 -51.47 -48.92
C GLY A 87 25.15 -50.25 -48.27
N ASP A 88 25.46 -49.08 -48.83
CA ASP A 88 24.86 -47.81 -48.43
C ASP A 88 23.73 -47.44 -49.40
N PHE A 89 22.65 -46.88 -48.86
CA PHE A 89 21.63 -46.25 -49.68
C PHE A 89 22.24 -45.10 -50.49
N SER A 90 21.98 -45.15 -51.80
CA SER A 90 22.23 -44.02 -52.68
C SER A 90 21.27 -42.87 -52.36
N SER A 91 21.74 -41.64 -52.59
CA SER A 91 20.88 -40.45 -52.59
C SER A 91 20.13 -40.18 -51.28
N ILE A 92 20.69 -40.57 -50.14
CA ILE A 92 20.23 -40.13 -48.81
C ILE A 92 20.69 -38.71 -48.57
N SER A 93 19.77 -37.86 -48.11
CA SER A 93 20.05 -36.47 -47.76
C SER A 93 21.00 -36.40 -46.56
N GLY A 94 22.20 -35.84 -46.76
CA GLY A 94 23.17 -35.68 -45.67
C GLY A 94 22.67 -34.73 -44.57
N THR A 95 21.90 -33.71 -44.97
CA THR A 95 21.23 -32.78 -44.06
C THR A 95 19.73 -32.77 -44.36
N LEU A 96 18.93 -32.86 -43.30
CA LEU A 96 17.48 -32.74 -43.35
C LEU A 96 17.03 -31.45 -42.70
N PHE A 97 16.13 -30.76 -43.39
CA PHE A 97 15.40 -29.62 -42.85
C PHE A 97 13.92 -29.99 -42.76
N GLY A 98 13.26 -29.57 -41.69
CA GLY A 98 11.83 -29.77 -41.50
C GLY A 98 11.29 -28.85 -40.43
N GLY A 99 10.00 -28.98 -40.14
CA GLY A 99 9.34 -28.27 -39.05
C GLY A 99 8.85 -29.22 -37.96
N LYS A 100 8.67 -28.69 -36.76
CA LYS A 100 7.93 -29.34 -35.69
C LYS A 100 6.95 -28.39 -35.04
N ILE A 101 5.81 -28.94 -34.62
CA ILE A 101 4.84 -28.30 -33.74
C ILE A 101 4.46 -29.32 -32.67
N GLY A 102 4.34 -28.89 -31.42
CA GLY A 102 3.97 -29.76 -30.32
C GLY A 102 3.33 -29.05 -29.15
N VAL A 103 2.88 -29.87 -28.21
CA VAL A 103 2.24 -29.49 -26.96
C VAL A 103 2.89 -30.27 -25.83
N GLY A 104 3.00 -29.67 -24.66
CA GLY A 104 3.50 -30.31 -23.45
C GLY A 104 2.82 -29.76 -22.21
N TYR A 105 2.98 -30.48 -21.09
CA TYR A 105 2.41 -30.07 -19.82
C TYR A 105 3.48 -30.17 -18.72
N ASP A 106 3.85 -29.06 -18.10
CA ASP A 106 4.87 -29.02 -17.04
C ASP A 106 4.25 -29.33 -15.67
N LEU A 107 4.67 -30.45 -15.06
CA LEU A 107 4.32 -30.86 -13.70
C LEU A 107 5.51 -30.59 -12.77
N SER A 108 5.36 -29.65 -11.84
CA SER A 108 6.41 -29.37 -10.85
C SER A 108 6.43 -30.46 -9.77
N LEU A 109 7.59 -31.10 -9.59
CA LEU A 109 7.82 -32.14 -8.59
C LEU A 109 8.41 -31.58 -7.29
N THR A 110 8.92 -30.35 -7.33
CA THR A 110 9.49 -29.62 -6.19
C THR A 110 8.66 -28.38 -5.89
N SER A 111 8.68 -27.93 -4.63
CA SER A 111 8.09 -26.65 -4.23
C SER A 111 8.73 -25.49 -5.02
N PRO A 112 7.99 -24.41 -5.35
CA PRO A 112 8.55 -23.18 -5.91
C PRO A 112 9.72 -22.61 -5.09
N ASP A 113 9.74 -22.87 -3.78
CA ASP A 113 10.78 -22.40 -2.86
C ASP A 113 12.02 -23.32 -2.79
N ALA A 114 12.03 -24.47 -3.46
CA ALA A 114 13.19 -25.35 -3.47
C ALA A 114 14.34 -24.78 -4.32
N ASP A 115 15.58 -24.91 -3.85
CA ASP A 115 16.77 -24.45 -4.60
C ASP A 115 17.01 -25.27 -5.88
N LEU A 116 16.67 -26.57 -5.82
CA LEU A 116 16.61 -27.45 -6.98
C LEU A 116 15.16 -27.53 -7.46
N GLN A 117 14.93 -27.12 -8.70
CA GLN A 117 13.65 -27.25 -9.37
C GLN A 117 13.65 -28.50 -10.22
N ILE A 118 12.67 -29.38 -10.02
CA ILE A 118 12.46 -30.58 -10.83
C ILE A 118 11.07 -30.52 -11.45
N GLN A 119 10.99 -30.66 -12.77
CA GLN A 119 9.73 -30.74 -13.49
C GLN A 119 9.66 -31.97 -14.37
N LEU A 120 8.50 -32.62 -14.38
CA LEU A 120 8.15 -33.69 -15.31
C LEU A 120 7.28 -33.11 -16.42
N ALA A 121 7.67 -33.28 -17.67
CA ALA A 121 6.97 -32.70 -18.81
C ALA A 121 6.65 -33.76 -19.87
N PRO A 122 5.49 -34.43 -19.79
CA PRO A 122 4.94 -35.15 -20.93
C PRO A 122 4.72 -34.20 -22.11
N PHE A 123 5.06 -34.64 -23.32
CA PHE A 123 4.87 -33.89 -24.55
C PHE A 123 4.44 -34.78 -25.71
N ALA A 124 3.77 -34.17 -26.68
CA ALA A 124 3.49 -34.74 -27.98
C ALA A 124 3.84 -33.73 -29.08
N SER A 125 4.41 -34.18 -30.19
CA SER A 125 4.75 -33.32 -31.32
C SER A 125 4.60 -34.02 -32.65
N VAL A 126 4.36 -33.23 -33.70
CA VAL A 126 4.39 -33.67 -35.09
C VAL A 126 5.57 -33.00 -35.77
N ASN A 127 6.44 -33.82 -36.36
CA ASN A 127 7.51 -33.38 -37.23
C ASN A 127 7.11 -33.62 -38.69
N PHE A 128 7.35 -32.63 -39.55
CA PHE A 128 6.91 -32.65 -40.95
C PHE A 128 7.92 -31.98 -41.88
N GLY A 129 7.72 -32.17 -43.20
CA GLY A 129 8.56 -31.58 -44.23
C GLY A 129 9.91 -32.26 -44.40
N GLN A 130 10.06 -33.50 -43.93
CA GLN A 130 11.34 -34.21 -43.93
C GLN A 130 11.42 -35.18 -45.13
N GLY A 131 12.35 -34.92 -46.04
CA GLY A 131 12.60 -35.75 -47.23
C GLY A 131 13.94 -36.48 -47.16
N PRO A 132 14.00 -37.75 -46.69
CA PRO A 132 15.26 -38.48 -46.50
C PRO A 132 16.00 -38.82 -47.78
N ARG A 133 15.36 -38.74 -48.96
CA ARG A 133 15.98 -39.03 -50.27
C ARG A 133 15.89 -37.85 -51.23
N SER A 134 16.92 -37.69 -52.06
CA SER A 134 17.00 -36.63 -53.08
C SER A 134 16.48 -37.03 -54.46
N VAL A 135 16.29 -38.32 -54.73
CA VAL A 135 15.90 -38.86 -56.06
C VAL A 135 14.45 -39.34 -56.14
N GLU A 136 13.78 -39.54 -55.01
CA GLU A 136 12.41 -40.04 -54.92
C GLU A 136 11.57 -39.09 -54.07
N LYS A 137 10.27 -38.95 -54.39
CA LYS A 137 9.33 -38.17 -53.56
C LYS A 137 8.93 -38.95 -52.31
N TRP A 138 9.87 -39.16 -51.40
CA TRP A 138 9.60 -39.71 -50.08
C TRP A 138 9.51 -38.57 -49.05
N SER A 139 8.32 -38.39 -48.47
CA SER A 139 8.10 -37.47 -47.35
C SER A 139 7.75 -38.27 -46.10
N LEU A 140 8.33 -37.89 -44.96
CA LEU A 140 8.05 -38.48 -43.66
C LEU A 140 7.38 -37.44 -42.75
N ALA A 141 6.24 -37.82 -42.18
CA ALA A 141 5.63 -37.14 -41.05
C ALA A 141 5.74 -38.05 -39.82
N THR A 142 6.26 -37.54 -38.71
CA THR A 142 6.48 -38.33 -37.49
C THR A 142 5.65 -37.77 -36.35
N LEU A 143 4.82 -38.61 -35.74
CA LEU A 143 4.20 -38.31 -34.44
C LEU A 143 5.16 -38.79 -33.34
N ARG A 144 5.50 -37.90 -32.41
CA ARG A 144 6.37 -38.20 -31.26
C ARG A 144 5.58 -37.94 -29.98
N ALA A 145 5.73 -38.84 -29.03
CA ALA A 145 5.29 -38.65 -27.65
C ALA A 145 6.44 -39.04 -26.72
N GLY A 146 6.62 -38.31 -25.65
CA GLY A 146 7.71 -38.55 -24.71
C GLY A 146 7.52 -37.83 -23.39
N VAL A 147 8.45 -38.04 -22.48
CA VAL A 147 8.48 -37.39 -21.18
C VAL A 147 9.86 -36.79 -20.98
N ALA A 148 9.92 -35.51 -20.61
CA ALA A 148 11.15 -34.84 -20.24
C ALA A 148 11.20 -34.65 -18.72
N LEU A 149 12.34 -34.97 -18.11
CA LEU A 149 12.65 -34.58 -16.75
C LEU A 149 13.59 -33.38 -16.81
N LYS A 150 13.15 -32.25 -16.26
CA LYS A 150 13.85 -30.96 -16.31
C LYS A 150 14.38 -30.61 -14.94
N PHE A 151 15.60 -30.07 -14.92
CA PHE A 151 16.28 -29.62 -13.71
C PHE A 151 16.64 -28.15 -13.86
N GLY A 152 16.36 -27.35 -12.85
CA GLY A 152 16.69 -25.92 -12.79
C GLY A 152 17.08 -25.50 -11.38
N THR A 153 17.50 -24.24 -11.21
CA THR A 153 17.81 -23.69 -9.89
C THR A 153 17.22 -22.29 -9.71
N THR A 154 16.71 -22.01 -8.51
CA THR A 154 16.22 -20.69 -8.10
C THR A 154 17.24 -19.90 -7.28
N ALA A 155 18.38 -20.51 -6.92
CA ALA A 155 19.34 -19.94 -5.97
C ALA A 155 19.91 -18.58 -6.43
N GLU A 156 20.11 -18.40 -7.73
CA GLU A 156 20.64 -17.15 -8.29
C GLU A 156 19.56 -16.05 -8.33
N ILE A 157 18.31 -16.40 -8.63
CA ILE A 157 17.16 -15.48 -8.62
C ILE A 157 16.89 -15.02 -7.18
N LYS A 158 16.88 -15.94 -6.21
CA LYS A 158 16.73 -15.60 -4.79
C LYS A 158 17.80 -14.60 -4.33
N LYS A 159 19.07 -14.82 -4.70
CA LYS A 159 20.17 -13.89 -4.36
C LYS A 159 20.02 -12.50 -4.98
N ILE A 160 19.46 -12.39 -6.18
CA ILE A 160 19.21 -11.10 -6.83
C ILE A 160 18.07 -10.37 -6.12
N VAL A 161 16.94 -11.06 -5.91
CA VAL A 161 15.76 -10.50 -5.25
C VAL A 161 16.06 -10.12 -3.78
N GLU A 162 16.81 -10.94 -3.06
CA GLU A 162 17.25 -10.63 -1.69
C GLU A 162 18.17 -9.42 -1.63
N LYS A 163 18.94 -9.10 -2.67
CA LYS A 163 19.77 -7.88 -2.70
C LYS A 163 18.96 -6.62 -2.98
N GLU A 164 17.84 -6.74 -3.69
CA GLU A 164 17.02 -5.60 -4.08
C GLU A 164 16.12 -5.10 -2.94
N ILE A 165 15.66 -5.99 -2.05
CA ILE A 165 14.88 -5.58 -0.86
C ILE A 165 15.84 -5.17 0.27
N GLN A 166 15.85 -3.88 0.61
CA GLN A 166 16.59 -3.38 1.78
C GLN A 166 15.70 -3.48 3.02
N PHE A 167 16.09 -4.33 3.97
CA PHE A 167 15.37 -4.51 5.23
C PHE A 167 16.15 -3.85 6.36
N SER A 168 15.48 -3.02 7.16
CA SER A 168 16.03 -2.51 8.40
C SER A 168 14.92 -2.31 9.43
N VAL A 169 15.27 -2.49 10.70
CA VAL A 169 14.35 -2.31 11.83
C VAL A 169 14.93 -1.25 12.75
N ARG A 170 14.14 -0.22 13.05
CA ARG A 170 14.49 0.82 14.01
C ARG A 170 13.58 0.71 15.23
N ALA A 171 14.16 0.28 16.34
CA ALA A 171 13.48 0.25 17.62
C ALA A 171 13.44 1.65 18.28
N PRO A 172 12.39 1.95 19.08
CA PRO A 172 12.36 3.14 19.91
C PRO A 172 13.48 3.06 20.98
N LYS A 173 13.97 4.22 21.43
CA LYS A 173 14.95 4.27 22.53
C LYS A 173 14.34 3.72 23.82
N ILE A 174 13.11 4.16 24.11
CA ILE A 174 12.33 3.78 25.26
C ILE A 174 10.85 3.90 24.90
N ILE A 175 10.02 2.99 25.41
CA ILE A 175 8.57 3.05 25.27
C ILE A 175 8.03 3.77 26.52
N PRO A 176 7.54 5.02 26.40
CA PRO A 176 6.99 5.74 27.55
C PRO A 176 5.74 5.02 28.09
N VAL A 177 5.51 5.12 29.40
CA VAL A 177 4.28 4.61 30.02
C VAL A 177 3.11 5.53 29.67
N GLU A 178 3.32 6.82 29.87
CA GLU A 178 2.43 7.92 29.57
C GLU A 178 3.29 9.14 29.29
N ARG A 179 2.87 9.98 28.34
CA ARG A 179 3.48 11.29 28.09
C ARG A 179 2.45 12.40 28.26
N LYS A 180 2.78 13.44 29.01
CA LYS A 180 1.98 14.68 29.02
C LYS A 180 2.22 15.43 27.73
N VAL A 181 1.14 15.76 27.04
CA VAL A 181 1.18 16.51 25.78
C VAL A 181 0.30 17.74 25.90
N LYS A 182 0.88 18.90 25.60
CA LYS A 182 0.15 20.14 25.39
C LYS A 182 -0.21 20.25 23.92
N GLU A 183 -1.47 20.02 23.61
CA GLU A 183 -2.02 20.04 22.27
C GLU A 183 -2.64 21.40 21.95
N THR A 184 -2.19 22.01 20.86
CA THR A 184 -2.79 23.20 20.26
C THR A 184 -3.84 22.74 19.25
N PHE A 185 -5.09 22.69 19.69
CA PHE A 185 -6.22 22.16 18.94
C PHE A 185 -6.93 23.27 18.15
N PRO A 186 -6.89 23.25 16.81
CA PRO A 186 -7.57 24.25 15.98
C PRO A 186 -9.08 24.12 16.12
N ILE A 187 -9.77 25.20 16.46
CA ILE A 187 -11.24 25.21 16.50
C ILE A 187 -11.75 25.29 15.07
N ARG A 188 -12.50 24.27 14.63
CA ARG A 188 -13.21 24.35 13.36
C ARG A 188 -14.36 25.36 13.46
N ASN A 189 -14.34 26.37 12.61
CA ASN A 189 -15.35 27.44 12.59
C ASN A 189 -16.66 27.06 11.86
N TYR A 190 -16.96 25.77 11.75
CA TYR A 190 -18.15 25.24 11.08
C TYR A 190 -19.06 24.58 12.11
N VAL A 191 -20.37 24.73 11.93
CA VAL A 191 -21.40 24.00 12.69
C VAL A 191 -22.29 23.25 11.72
N PHE A 192 -22.23 21.93 11.77
CA PHE A 192 -22.98 21.03 10.88
C PHE A 192 -24.39 20.76 11.39
N PHE A 193 -25.36 20.68 10.50
CA PHE A 193 -26.77 20.46 10.84
C PHE A 193 -27.27 19.10 10.36
N ASP A 194 -28.27 18.57 11.06
CA ASP A 194 -28.92 17.32 10.66
C ASP A 194 -29.86 17.55 9.48
N GLU A 195 -30.00 16.51 8.65
CA GLU A 195 -30.91 16.52 7.51
C GLU A 195 -32.34 16.85 7.97
N PHE A 196 -33.04 17.66 7.19
CA PHE A 196 -34.41 18.12 7.48
C PHE A 196 -34.57 18.96 8.77
N SER A 197 -33.49 19.30 9.47
CA SER A 197 -33.54 20.16 10.66
C SER A 197 -32.93 21.53 10.41
N THR A 198 -33.51 22.56 11.04
CA THR A 198 -32.93 23.90 11.13
C THR A 198 -32.52 24.28 12.56
N THR A 199 -32.66 23.34 13.50
CA THR A 199 -32.25 23.52 14.90
C THR A 199 -30.80 23.12 15.06
N ILE A 200 -30.07 23.80 15.95
CA ILE A 200 -28.73 23.39 16.36
C ILE A 200 -28.82 21.94 16.86
N PRO A 201 -28.04 21.00 16.30
CA PRO A 201 -28.12 19.61 16.73
C PRO A 201 -27.70 19.43 18.20
N SER A 202 -28.33 18.48 18.89
CA SER A 202 -28.13 18.23 20.32
C SER A 202 -26.71 17.80 20.72
N ARG A 203 -25.88 17.43 19.73
CA ARG A 203 -24.45 17.15 19.95
C ARG A 203 -23.64 18.42 20.27
N TYR A 204 -24.06 19.59 19.80
CA TYR A 204 -23.47 20.86 20.22
C TYR A 204 -24.05 21.24 21.57
N ILE A 205 -23.18 21.52 22.53
CA ILE A 205 -23.57 21.84 23.90
C ILE A 205 -24.17 23.24 23.91
N GLN A 206 -25.47 23.31 24.13
CA GLN A 206 -26.20 24.55 24.32
C GLN A 206 -26.40 24.80 25.82
N LEU A 207 -25.88 25.94 26.28
CA LEU A 207 -26.00 26.42 27.64
C LEU A 207 -27.30 27.21 27.82
N THR A 208 -27.77 27.25 29.06
CA THR A 208 -28.70 28.27 29.51
C THR A 208 -27.97 29.60 29.73
N LYS A 209 -28.70 30.71 29.79
CA LYS A 209 -28.12 32.03 30.08
C LYS A 209 -27.30 32.06 31.36
N GLU A 210 -27.79 31.44 32.43
CA GLU A 210 -27.09 31.33 33.71
C GLU A 210 -25.78 30.53 33.60
N GLN A 211 -25.79 29.44 32.83
CA GLN A 211 -24.57 28.66 32.57
C GLN A 211 -23.58 29.44 31.71
N ALA A 212 -24.05 30.19 30.71
CA ALA A 212 -23.20 31.01 29.87
C ALA A 212 -22.55 32.16 30.65
N ASP A 213 -23.27 32.81 31.58
CA ASP A 213 -22.72 33.86 32.45
C ASP A 213 -21.53 33.38 33.30
N ASN A 214 -21.49 32.08 33.63
CA ASN A 214 -20.41 31.43 34.38
C ASN A 214 -19.43 30.63 33.50
N PHE A 215 -19.65 30.59 32.18
CA PHE A 215 -18.80 29.84 31.26
C PHE A 215 -17.44 30.55 31.12
N GLN A 216 -16.37 29.78 31.23
CA GLN A 216 -15.00 30.22 31.00
C GLN A 216 -14.32 29.21 30.09
N GLU A 217 -13.74 29.67 28.99
CA GLU A 217 -13.03 28.81 28.03
C GLU A 217 -11.93 27.97 28.70
N ASP A 218 -11.24 28.52 29.69
CA ASP A 218 -10.14 27.85 30.41
C ASP A 218 -10.57 26.54 31.10
N HIS A 219 -11.86 26.39 31.42
CA HIS A 219 -12.40 25.14 31.98
C HIS A 219 -12.41 23.98 30.98
N LEU A 220 -12.19 24.24 29.69
CA LEU A 220 -12.05 23.23 28.65
C LEU A 220 -10.58 22.74 28.48
N ILE A 221 -9.61 23.43 29.10
CA ILE A 221 -8.16 23.18 28.95
C ILE A 221 -7.71 21.98 29.79
N GLU A 222 -8.25 21.87 31.01
CA GLU A 222 -7.97 20.76 31.92
C GLU A 222 -9.10 19.73 31.84
N PRO A 223 -8.83 18.47 31.47
CA PRO A 223 -9.83 17.42 31.53
C PRO A 223 -10.16 17.12 32.99
N LYS A 224 -11.15 17.83 33.53
CA LYS A 224 -11.98 17.35 34.64
C LYS A 224 -13.30 16.90 34.00
N PRO A 225 -13.67 15.61 34.07
CA PRO A 225 -13.08 14.53 34.85
C PRO A 225 -12.09 13.66 34.05
N THR A 226 -11.36 12.84 34.80
CA THR A 226 -10.58 11.65 34.41
C THR A 226 -11.32 10.60 33.56
N ASP A 227 -12.57 10.84 33.19
CA ASP A 227 -13.48 9.85 32.59
C ASP A 227 -13.54 9.90 31.06
N LEU A 228 -12.89 10.89 30.42
CA LEU A 228 -12.75 10.95 28.96
C LEU A 228 -11.54 10.13 28.50
N ILE A 229 -11.79 8.84 28.27
CA ILE A 229 -10.82 7.92 27.67
C ILE A 229 -10.66 8.28 26.18
N GLY A 230 -9.42 8.56 25.77
CA GLY A 230 -9.06 8.79 24.37
C GLY A 230 -8.97 10.27 23.93
N ARG A 231 -8.06 10.54 23.00
CA ARG A 231 -7.80 11.88 22.43
C ARG A 231 -9.01 12.45 21.70
N SER A 232 -9.64 11.65 20.84
CA SER A 232 -10.78 12.04 20.00
C SER A 232 -11.93 12.59 20.83
N ALA A 233 -12.31 11.89 21.91
CA ALA A 233 -13.39 12.29 22.80
C ALA A 233 -13.15 13.67 23.44
N ARG A 234 -11.92 13.95 23.88
CA ARG A 234 -11.55 15.25 24.46
C ARG A 234 -11.64 16.38 23.43
N GLN A 235 -11.07 16.17 22.25
CA GLN A 235 -11.09 17.15 21.17
C GLN A 235 -12.51 17.46 20.68
N LEU A 236 -13.34 16.42 20.53
CA LEU A 236 -14.75 16.58 20.17
C LEU A 236 -15.54 17.28 21.28
N THR A 237 -15.23 17.03 22.56
CA THR A 237 -15.85 17.76 23.68
C THR A 237 -15.59 19.27 23.59
N VAL A 238 -14.35 19.65 23.25
CA VAL A 238 -14.00 21.06 23.01
C VAL A 238 -14.74 21.60 21.80
N TYR A 239 -14.75 20.87 20.69
CA TYR A 239 -15.45 21.30 19.47
C TYR A 239 -16.97 21.40 19.67
N TYR A 240 -17.61 20.51 20.42
CA TYR A 240 -19.03 20.59 20.71
C TYR A 240 -19.40 21.79 21.59
N ASN A 241 -18.42 22.44 22.23
CA ASN A 241 -18.56 23.74 22.89
C ASN A 241 -18.22 24.93 21.98
N VAL A 242 -18.00 24.75 20.67
CA VAL A 242 -17.55 25.82 19.76
C VAL A 242 -18.42 27.07 19.81
N LEU A 243 -19.74 26.93 19.93
CA LEU A 243 -20.65 28.07 20.05
C LEU A 243 -20.49 28.81 21.39
N ASN A 244 -20.14 28.08 22.46
CA ASN A 244 -19.91 28.66 23.79
C ASN A 244 -18.60 29.42 23.82
N VAL A 245 -17.57 28.85 23.19
CA VAL A 245 -16.28 29.51 23.00
C VAL A 245 -16.45 30.79 22.21
N PHE A 246 -17.14 30.77 21.06
CA PHE A 246 -17.38 31.98 20.29
C PHE A 246 -18.22 33.01 21.06
N GLY A 247 -19.25 32.57 21.78
CA GLY A 247 -20.05 33.44 22.64
C GLY A 247 -19.20 34.13 23.70
N ASP A 248 -18.36 33.39 24.42
CA ASP A 248 -17.48 33.91 25.46
C ASP A 248 -16.44 34.90 24.92
N ARG A 249 -15.71 34.49 23.87
CA ARG A 249 -14.74 35.35 23.19
C ARG A 249 -15.37 36.63 22.65
N MET A 250 -16.59 36.58 22.10
CA MET A 250 -17.30 37.78 21.63
C MET A 250 -17.73 38.70 22.78
N ARG A 251 -18.01 38.20 23.98
CA ARG A 251 -18.24 39.05 25.17
C ARG A 251 -16.97 39.79 25.57
N LEU A 252 -15.84 39.08 25.59
CA LEU A 252 -14.53 39.64 25.94
C LEU A 252 -14.01 40.62 24.88
N MET A 253 -14.42 40.47 23.62
CA MET A 253 -14.02 41.33 22.50
C MET A 253 -15.19 42.15 21.96
N PRO A 254 -15.57 43.28 22.56
CA PRO A 254 -16.79 44.02 22.22
C PRO A 254 -16.81 44.61 20.79
N ASN A 255 -15.64 44.79 20.17
CA ASN A 255 -15.50 45.33 18.82
C ASN A 255 -15.52 44.25 17.72
N THR A 256 -15.52 42.97 18.08
CA THR A 256 -15.50 41.86 17.12
C THR A 256 -16.89 41.63 16.56
N SER A 257 -17.00 41.48 15.24
CA SER A 257 -18.22 41.07 14.56
C SER A 257 -18.01 39.75 13.85
N ILE A 258 -19.10 39.01 13.64
CA ILE A 258 -19.08 37.77 12.88
C ILE A 258 -20.14 37.79 11.77
N THR A 259 -19.86 37.04 10.71
CA THR A 259 -20.85 36.70 9.69
C THR A 259 -21.10 35.19 9.75
N LEU A 260 -22.37 34.83 9.91
CA LEU A 260 -22.85 33.45 9.90
C LEU A 260 -23.38 33.13 8.50
N ILE A 261 -22.68 32.28 7.77
CA ILE A 261 -23.05 31.87 6.42
C ILE A 261 -23.65 30.47 6.49
N GLY A 262 -24.98 30.37 6.42
CA GLY A 262 -25.68 29.10 6.47
C GLY A 262 -25.94 28.53 5.08
N SER A 263 -25.53 27.29 4.86
CA SER A 263 -25.64 26.56 3.60
C SER A 263 -26.57 25.37 3.71
N SER A 264 -27.49 25.24 2.76
CA SER A 264 -28.44 24.13 2.69
C SER A 264 -28.71 23.76 1.23
N GLU A 265 -28.76 22.46 0.99
CA GLU A 265 -29.20 21.82 -0.24
C GLU A 265 -30.64 22.19 -0.65
N ASN A 266 -31.46 22.67 0.29
CA ASN A 266 -32.82 23.17 0.04
C ASN A 266 -32.86 24.68 -0.29
N GLY A 267 -31.69 25.31 -0.46
CA GLY A 267 -31.54 26.67 -0.93
C GLY A 267 -31.29 27.71 0.16
N ALA A 268 -30.97 28.93 -0.28
CA ALA A 268 -30.51 30.04 0.57
C ALA A 268 -31.49 30.43 1.69
N SER A 269 -32.80 30.25 1.48
CA SER A 269 -33.81 30.54 2.51
C SER A 269 -33.68 29.61 3.72
N GLU A 270 -33.47 28.32 3.48
CA GLU A 270 -33.24 27.37 4.58
C GLU A 270 -31.85 27.57 5.20
N GLY A 271 -30.82 27.80 4.37
CA GLY A 271 -29.47 28.14 4.84
C GLY A 271 -29.50 29.32 5.81
N LYS A 272 -30.26 30.37 5.49
CA LYS A 272 -30.46 31.53 6.37
C LYS A 272 -31.04 31.13 7.74
N LYS A 273 -32.02 30.22 7.79
CA LYS A 273 -32.61 29.73 9.04
C LYS A 273 -31.60 28.98 9.91
N LEU A 274 -30.69 28.21 9.30
CA LEU A 274 -29.60 27.55 10.04
C LEU A 274 -28.74 28.59 10.78
N ALA A 275 -28.31 29.63 10.05
CA ALA A 275 -27.51 30.71 10.61
C ALA A 275 -28.29 31.56 11.65
N GLU A 276 -29.58 31.80 11.43
CA GLU A 276 -30.46 32.47 12.40
C GLU A 276 -30.56 31.68 13.71
N SER A 277 -30.59 30.34 13.67
CA SER A 277 -30.63 29.52 14.90
C SER A 277 -29.40 29.74 15.79
N ILE A 278 -28.21 29.85 15.19
CA ILE A 278 -26.96 30.14 15.91
C ILE A 278 -26.93 31.60 16.38
N LYS A 279 -27.38 32.54 15.55
CA LYS A 279 -27.51 33.95 15.96
C LYS A 279 -28.39 34.09 17.20
N ASN A 280 -29.56 33.46 17.19
CA ASN A 280 -30.50 33.51 18.31
C ASN A 280 -29.85 32.95 19.58
N TYR A 281 -29.16 31.80 19.49
CA TYR A 281 -28.42 31.26 20.62
C TYR A 281 -27.39 32.26 21.18
N LEU A 282 -26.54 32.84 20.35
CA LEU A 282 -25.53 33.80 20.80
C LEU A 282 -26.13 35.10 21.39
N VAL A 283 -27.24 35.57 20.83
CA VAL A 283 -27.94 36.77 21.33
C VAL A 283 -28.64 36.47 22.66
N ASP A 284 -29.44 35.41 22.70
CA ASP A 284 -30.35 35.13 23.82
C ASP A 284 -29.61 34.58 25.04
N VAL A 285 -28.60 33.74 24.79
CA VAL A 285 -27.85 33.04 25.84
C VAL A 285 -26.60 33.82 26.26
N PHE A 286 -25.82 34.34 25.31
CA PHE A 286 -24.57 35.07 25.60
C PHE A 286 -24.75 36.60 25.63
N GLY A 287 -25.94 37.12 25.32
CA GLY A 287 -26.20 38.56 25.35
C GLY A 287 -25.45 39.35 24.29
N ILE A 288 -25.00 38.72 23.21
CA ILE A 288 -24.27 39.39 22.14
C ILE A 288 -25.19 40.36 21.41
N ASN A 289 -24.75 41.60 21.21
CA ASN A 289 -25.53 42.59 20.48
C ASN A 289 -25.86 42.07 19.06
N PRO A 290 -27.14 41.98 18.65
CA PRO A 290 -27.55 41.44 17.35
C PRO A 290 -26.91 42.12 16.14
N ASN A 291 -26.49 43.39 16.26
CA ASN A 291 -25.83 44.15 15.19
C ASN A 291 -24.39 43.68 14.94
N ARG A 292 -23.79 42.91 15.85
CA ARG A 292 -22.46 42.32 15.68
C ARG A 292 -22.48 40.99 14.92
N ILE A 293 -23.67 40.47 14.62
CA ILE A 293 -23.87 39.18 13.96
C ILE A 293 -24.66 39.39 12.67
N GLU A 294 -23.97 39.32 11.55
CA GLU A 294 -24.59 39.27 10.22
C GLU A 294 -24.99 37.82 9.89
N VAL A 295 -26.11 37.63 9.20
CA VAL A 295 -26.59 36.32 8.76
C VAL A 295 -26.80 36.32 7.26
N VAL A 296 -26.17 35.36 6.58
CA VAL A 296 -26.23 35.15 5.14
C VAL A 296 -26.71 33.72 4.87
N GLY A 297 -27.70 33.59 3.99
CA GLY A 297 -28.16 32.29 3.50
C GLY A 297 -27.56 31.96 2.13
N SER A 298 -27.14 30.72 1.93
CA SER A 298 -26.59 30.21 0.68
C SER A 298 -27.12 28.82 0.36
N GLU A 299 -27.11 28.42 -0.91
CA GLU A 299 -27.39 27.06 -1.35
C GLU A 299 -26.19 26.12 -1.14
N LYS A 300 -24.97 26.66 -1.21
CA LYS A 300 -23.72 25.91 -1.02
C LYS A 300 -22.74 26.70 -0.15
N PRO A 301 -21.87 26.01 0.61
CA PRO A 301 -20.81 26.69 1.34
C PRO A 301 -19.76 27.27 0.39
N GLN A 302 -18.86 28.10 0.91
CA GLN A 302 -17.80 28.71 0.09
C GLN A 302 -16.88 27.65 -0.54
N ILE A 303 -16.64 26.56 0.19
CA ILE A 303 -15.85 25.40 -0.26
C ILE A 303 -16.71 24.16 -0.09
N PRO A 304 -17.49 23.77 -1.10
CA PRO A 304 -18.33 22.57 -1.02
C PRO A 304 -17.47 21.31 -1.00
N SER A 305 -17.87 20.35 -0.16
CA SER A 305 -17.38 18.97 -0.16
C SER A 305 -17.95 18.20 -1.36
N VAL A 306 -19.21 18.47 -1.75
CA VAL A 306 -19.79 17.89 -2.98
C VAL A 306 -19.17 18.54 -4.21
N GLN A 307 -18.23 17.82 -4.86
CA GLN A 307 -17.56 18.30 -6.07
C GLN A 307 -18.47 18.23 -7.31
N PRO A 308 -18.32 19.17 -8.28
CA PRO A 308 -19.03 19.13 -9.55
C PRO A 308 -18.84 17.79 -10.28
N GLY A 309 -19.94 17.09 -10.57
CA GLY A 309 -19.89 15.78 -11.24
C GLY A 309 -19.52 14.60 -10.32
N GLY A 310 -19.32 14.83 -9.02
CA GLY A 310 -19.11 13.78 -8.03
C GLY A 310 -20.31 12.84 -7.92
N LYS A 311 -20.05 11.52 -7.99
CA LYS A 311 -21.09 10.48 -7.92
C LYS A 311 -20.87 9.46 -6.80
N ARG A 312 -19.71 9.49 -6.14
CA ARG A 312 -19.32 8.56 -5.08
C ARG A 312 -19.51 9.21 -3.72
N GLU A 313 -19.78 8.38 -2.71
CA GLU A 313 -19.80 8.76 -1.29
C GLU A 313 -20.68 9.99 -0.96
N LEU A 314 -21.73 10.21 -1.77
CA LEU A 314 -22.63 11.36 -1.61
C LEU A 314 -23.30 11.40 -0.24
N ASN A 315 -23.50 10.23 0.38
CA ASN A 315 -24.02 10.10 1.75
C ASN A 315 -23.05 10.65 2.81
N LEU A 316 -21.74 10.72 2.53
CA LEU A 316 -20.72 11.30 3.41
C LEU A 316 -20.51 12.79 3.14
N VAL A 317 -20.45 13.20 1.87
CA VAL A 317 -20.15 14.61 1.51
C VAL A 317 -21.36 15.54 1.58
N LYS A 318 -22.59 15.07 1.35
CA LYS A 318 -23.78 15.95 1.44
C LYS A 318 -24.00 16.52 2.85
N PRO A 319 -23.92 15.73 3.94
CA PRO A 319 -24.01 16.27 5.29
C PRO A 319 -22.91 17.27 5.64
N GLU A 320 -21.77 17.24 4.95
CA GLU A 320 -20.70 18.23 5.16
C GLU A 320 -21.07 19.62 4.64
N ASP A 321 -21.88 19.70 3.58
CA ASP A 321 -22.28 20.97 2.96
C ASP A 321 -23.47 21.65 3.65
N ARG A 322 -24.19 20.89 4.48
CA ARG A 322 -25.25 21.41 5.35
C ARG A 322 -24.67 21.95 6.64
N ARG A 323 -24.19 23.19 6.60
CA ARG A 323 -23.45 23.81 7.71
C ARG A 323 -23.63 25.31 7.81
N VAL A 324 -23.27 25.86 8.96
CA VAL A 324 -23.04 27.31 9.13
C VAL A 324 -21.54 27.54 9.28
N GLU A 325 -20.98 28.37 8.40
CA GLU A 325 -19.60 28.85 8.48
C GLU A 325 -19.56 30.17 9.26
N ILE A 326 -18.67 30.25 10.25
CA ILE A 326 -18.51 31.41 11.11
C ILE A 326 -17.25 32.15 10.67
N THR A 327 -17.39 33.34 10.10
CA THR A 327 -16.27 34.21 9.75
C THR A 327 -16.23 35.42 10.67
N SER A 328 -15.05 35.98 10.89
CA SER A 328 -14.86 37.14 11.78
C SER A 328 -13.92 38.17 11.18
N ASN A 329 -14.09 39.41 11.61
CA ASN A 329 -13.14 40.49 11.35
C ASN A 329 -11.90 40.46 12.27
N SER A 330 -11.86 39.55 13.26
CA SER A 330 -10.77 39.36 14.22
C SER A 330 -10.26 37.92 14.14
N ILE A 331 -8.94 37.77 14.01
CA ILE A 331 -8.29 36.45 13.93
C ILE A 331 -8.24 35.78 15.31
N GLU A 332 -8.20 36.59 16.37
CA GLU A 332 -8.18 36.19 17.77
C GLU A 332 -9.43 35.35 18.12
N LEU A 333 -10.57 35.62 17.47
CA LEU A 333 -11.78 34.81 17.66
C LEU A 333 -11.58 33.36 17.22
N LEU A 334 -10.73 33.10 16.23
CA LEU A 334 -10.48 31.78 15.64
C LEU A 334 -9.22 31.11 16.20
N GLU A 335 -8.62 31.65 17.26
CA GLU A 335 -7.41 31.08 17.84
C GLU A 335 -7.63 29.64 18.35
N PRO A 336 -6.67 28.73 18.14
CA PRO A 336 -6.72 27.37 18.69
C PRO A 336 -6.86 27.34 20.22
N ILE A 337 -7.47 26.27 20.75
CA ILE A 337 -7.51 26.00 22.19
C ILE A 337 -6.33 25.12 22.57
N GLN A 338 -5.72 25.41 23.72
CA GLN A 338 -4.69 24.54 24.29
C GLN A 338 -5.35 23.50 25.19
N ILE A 339 -5.04 22.23 24.99
CA ILE A 339 -5.55 21.11 25.78
C ILE A 339 -4.35 20.35 26.33
N ILE A 340 -4.35 20.04 27.62
CA ILE A 340 -3.35 19.13 28.20
C ILE A 340 -3.94 17.73 28.24
N SER A 341 -3.21 16.76 27.71
CA SER A 341 -3.64 15.37 27.71
C SER A 341 -2.52 14.40 27.99
N LEU A 342 -2.89 13.20 28.45
CA LEU A 342 -1.99 12.07 28.56
C LEU A 342 -2.05 11.26 27.27
N GLN A 343 -0.88 11.01 26.69
CA GLN A 343 -0.67 10.16 25.54
C GLN A 343 -0.09 8.82 25.98
N GLU A 344 -0.86 7.75 25.81
CA GLU A 344 -0.47 6.40 26.23
C GLU A 344 0.41 5.68 25.19
N GLU A 345 0.22 5.96 23.90
CA GLU A 345 0.94 5.30 22.80
C GLU A 345 1.43 6.34 21.78
N PRO A 346 2.51 7.06 22.11
CA PRO A 346 3.08 8.02 21.18
C PRO A 346 3.85 7.31 20.06
N LEU A 347 3.97 7.97 18.92
CA LEU A 347 4.49 7.35 17.68
C LEU A 347 5.99 7.07 17.70
N ASP A 348 6.73 7.76 18.57
CA ASP A 348 8.13 7.46 18.88
C ASP A 348 8.31 6.20 19.74
N SER A 349 7.21 5.57 20.18
CA SER A 349 7.22 4.26 20.84
C SER A 349 7.07 3.08 19.86
N ASP A 350 6.83 3.37 18.58
CA ASP A 350 6.67 2.33 17.56
C ASP A 350 8.03 1.77 17.11
N VAL A 351 8.04 0.49 16.78
CA VAL A 351 9.10 -0.14 15.99
C VAL A 351 8.83 0.15 14.52
N ILE A 352 9.79 0.82 13.88
CA ILE A 352 9.72 1.19 12.47
C ILE A 352 10.39 0.08 11.65
N ILE A 353 9.64 -0.45 10.69
CA ILE A 353 10.10 -1.47 9.75
C ILE A 353 10.26 -0.82 8.38
N ASN A 354 11.47 -0.80 7.82
CA ASN A 354 11.72 -0.31 6.47
C ASN A 354 12.05 -1.48 5.55
N THR A 355 11.41 -1.51 4.39
CA THR A 355 11.43 -2.63 3.43
C THR A 355 11.62 -2.12 1.99
N SER A 356 12.44 -1.10 1.79
CA SER A 356 12.59 -0.43 0.48
C SER A 356 12.76 -1.42 -0.67
N GLY A 357 11.90 -1.28 -1.69
CA GLY A 357 11.82 -2.19 -2.84
C GLY A 357 10.78 -3.31 -2.70
N ALA A 358 10.19 -3.50 -1.53
CA ALA A 358 9.16 -4.52 -1.28
C ALA A 358 7.90 -4.28 -2.11
N GLU A 359 7.41 -3.04 -2.25
CA GLU A 359 6.20 -2.70 -3.01
C GLU A 359 6.30 -3.15 -4.49
N GLN A 360 7.51 -3.10 -5.05
CA GLN A 360 7.75 -3.47 -6.45
C GLN A 360 7.86 -5.00 -6.64
N ILE A 361 8.44 -5.69 -5.67
CA ILE A 361 8.89 -7.08 -5.77
C ILE A 361 7.91 -8.06 -5.14
N LEU A 362 7.37 -7.72 -3.97
CA LEU A 362 6.48 -8.56 -3.17
C LEU A 362 5.01 -8.27 -3.53
N SER A 363 4.17 -9.29 -3.43
CA SER A 363 2.71 -9.10 -3.49
C SER A 363 2.17 -8.58 -2.16
N SER A 364 2.73 -9.10 -1.07
CA SER A 364 2.53 -8.66 0.31
C SER A 364 3.65 -9.23 1.18
N TRP A 365 3.78 -8.69 2.38
CA TRP A 365 4.74 -9.16 3.38
C TRP A 365 4.16 -9.05 4.79
N MET A 366 4.69 -9.82 5.72
CA MET A 366 4.32 -9.82 7.12
C MET A 366 5.57 -9.71 7.99
N VAL A 367 5.37 -9.30 9.24
CA VAL A 367 6.42 -9.24 10.26
C VAL A 367 6.14 -10.29 11.32
N GLU A 368 7.10 -11.19 11.48
CA GLU A 368 7.14 -12.19 12.54
C GLU A 368 8.09 -11.69 13.64
N VAL A 369 7.56 -11.44 14.84
CA VAL A 369 8.34 -11.00 16.00
C VAL A 369 8.42 -12.13 17.01
N THR A 370 9.62 -12.66 17.22
CA THR A 370 9.88 -13.78 18.14
C THR A 370 10.64 -13.30 19.37
N ASP A 371 10.14 -13.61 20.56
CA ASP A 371 10.79 -13.26 21.83
C ASP A 371 11.87 -14.26 22.25
N GLY A 372 12.61 -13.96 23.31
CA GLY A 372 13.68 -14.83 23.82
C GLY A 372 13.22 -16.21 24.33
N ALA A 373 11.91 -16.41 24.56
CA ALA A 373 11.33 -17.69 24.95
C ALA A 373 10.81 -18.48 23.72
N GLY A 374 10.88 -17.90 22.52
CA GLY A 374 10.39 -18.51 21.28
C GLY A 374 8.91 -18.27 21.01
N ALA A 375 8.24 -17.37 21.76
CA ALA A 375 6.87 -16.98 21.46
C ALA A 375 6.83 -15.98 20.30
N THR A 376 5.91 -16.18 19.36
CA THR A 376 5.86 -15.43 18.10
C THR A 376 4.57 -14.62 17.98
N GLN A 377 4.70 -13.37 17.52
CA GLN A 377 3.62 -12.47 17.14
C GLN A 377 3.73 -12.14 15.65
N ASN A 378 2.60 -12.09 14.94
CA ASN A 378 2.55 -11.83 13.51
C ASN A 378 1.78 -10.54 13.22
N PHE A 379 2.35 -9.69 12.36
CA PHE A 379 1.76 -8.42 11.94
C PHE A 379 1.69 -8.35 10.41
N GLY A 380 0.61 -7.80 9.87
CA GLY A 380 0.35 -7.73 8.43
C GLY A 380 -0.88 -8.56 8.01
N PRO A 381 -1.03 -8.87 6.70
CA PRO A 381 -0.11 -8.53 5.62
C PRO A 381 -0.03 -7.02 5.36
N PHE A 382 1.13 -6.59 4.92
CA PHE A 382 1.48 -5.23 4.53
C PHE A 382 1.89 -5.19 3.06
N THR A 383 1.81 -4.02 2.46
CA THR A 383 2.18 -3.79 1.04
C THR A 383 3.09 -2.58 0.87
N ALA A 384 3.19 -1.70 1.86
CA ALA A 384 4.04 -0.52 1.83
C ALA A 384 5.52 -0.85 2.04
N ASP A 385 6.39 0.07 1.63
CA ASP A 385 7.86 0.01 1.85
C ASP A 385 8.27 0.41 3.28
N GLN A 386 7.32 0.81 4.13
CA GLN A 386 7.56 1.15 5.53
C GLN A 386 6.30 0.88 6.36
N GLU A 387 6.47 0.31 7.54
CA GLU A 387 5.38 0.05 8.50
C GLU A 387 5.78 0.38 9.93
N ARG A 388 4.78 0.60 10.78
CA ARG A 388 4.96 0.89 12.21
C ARG A 388 4.17 -0.07 13.07
N ILE A 389 4.87 -0.74 13.98
CA ILE A 389 4.26 -1.68 14.92
C ILE A 389 4.44 -1.14 16.33
N SER A 390 3.35 -1.07 17.10
CA SER A 390 3.38 -0.60 18.49
C SER A 390 4.39 -1.39 19.33
N GLY A 391 5.38 -0.69 19.88
CA GLY A 391 6.38 -1.30 20.76
C GLY A 391 5.74 -1.88 22.01
N LYS A 392 4.68 -1.24 22.53
CA LYS A 392 3.87 -1.76 23.65
C LYS A 392 3.19 -3.08 23.29
N THR A 393 2.64 -3.21 22.08
CA THR A 393 2.05 -4.48 21.61
C THR A 393 3.11 -5.58 21.54
N ILE A 394 4.28 -5.31 20.96
CA ILE A 394 5.38 -6.29 20.89
C ILE A 394 5.85 -6.70 22.29
N LEU A 395 6.03 -5.71 23.19
CA LEU A 395 6.54 -5.93 24.53
C LEU A 395 5.52 -6.64 25.45
N GLY A 396 4.23 -6.42 25.20
CA GLY A 396 3.14 -6.92 26.03
C GLY A 396 3.23 -6.37 27.46
N GLY A 397 3.15 -7.26 28.45
CA GLY A 397 3.26 -6.90 29.86
C GLY A 397 4.70 -6.78 30.40
N LYS A 398 5.73 -6.99 29.57
CA LYS A 398 7.13 -6.99 30.03
C LYS A 398 7.67 -5.56 30.17
N THR A 399 8.71 -5.38 30.96
CA THR A 399 9.43 -4.10 31.11
C THR A 399 10.59 -3.97 30.13
N ASP A 400 11.23 -5.08 29.75
CA ASP A 400 12.20 -5.12 28.67
C ASP A 400 12.24 -6.50 27.98
N GLY A 401 12.84 -6.55 26.80
CA GLY A 401 12.99 -7.81 26.06
C GLY A 401 13.89 -7.67 24.83
N LYS A 402 14.50 -8.78 24.43
CA LYS A 402 15.17 -8.94 23.13
C LYS A 402 14.24 -9.68 22.18
N TYR A 403 14.14 -9.18 20.97
CA TYR A 403 13.24 -9.70 19.95
C TYR A 403 13.97 -9.89 18.64
N LYS A 404 13.67 -11.00 17.97
CA LYS A 404 14.03 -11.22 16.58
C LYS A 404 12.85 -10.82 15.72
N VAL A 405 13.06 -9.89 14.81
CA VAL A 405 12.05 -9.37 13.89
C VAL A 405 12.38 -9.89 12.50
N ALA A 406 11.48 -10.68 11.93
CA ALA A 406 11.63 -11.25 10.61
C ALA A 406 10.58 -10.70 9.64
N LEU A 407 11.01 -10.09 8.55
CA LEU A 407 10.18 -9.90 7.37
C LEU A 407 10.00 -11.24 6.69
N VAL A 408 8.76 -11.58 6.35
CA VAL A 408 8.40 -12.74 5.52
C VAL A 408 7.46 -12.26 4.42
N GLY A 409 7.83 -12.43 3.15
CA GLY A 409 6.97 -12.00 2.05
C GLY A 409 7.07 -12.91 0.84
N HIS A 410 6.06 -12.87 -0.02
CA HIS A 410 6.04 -13.64 -1.26
C HIS A 410 6.25 -12.71 -2.45
N THR A 411 7.19 -13.05 -3.31
CA THR A 411 7.39 -12.34 -4.58
C THR A 411 6.19 -12.58 -5.51
N LYS A 412 6.01 -11.70 -6.50
CA LYS A 412 5.01 -11.92 -7.56
C LYS A 412 5.21 -13.22 -8.36
N GLY A 413 6.42 -13.81 -8.29
CA GLY A 413 6.76 -15.12 -8.86
C GLY A 413 6.56 -16.30 -7.91
N GLY A 414 5.97 -16.09 -6.73
CA GLY A 414 5.65 -17.15 -5.75
C GLY A 414 6.80 -17.58 -4.85
N GLN A 415 7.94 -16.88 -4.85
CA GLN A 415 9.09 -17.21 -4.00
C GLN A 415 8.96 -16.53 -2.63
N THR A 416 9.28 -17.24 -1.56
CA THR A 416 9.31 -16.71 -0.20
C THR A 416 10.65 -16.01 0.09
N ILE A 417 10.60 -14.78 0.56
CA ILE A 417 11.74 -13.98 1.03
C ILE A 417 11.64 -13.83 2.54
N ARG A 418 12.76 -14.10 3.24
CA ARG A 418 12.87 -13.89 4.70
C ARG A 418 14.11 -13.08 5.04
N LYS A 419 13.95 -12.03 5.83
CA LYS A 419 15.04 -11.18 6.34
C LYS A 419 14.85 -10.94 7.82
N GLU A 420 15.91 -11.02 8.62
CA GLU A 420 15.83 -10.95 10.08
C GLU A 420 16.75 -9.87 10.65
N GLU A 421 16.26 -9.17 11.67
CA GLU A 421 17.00 -8.21 12.47
C GLU A 421 16.73 -8.45 13.96
N ASN A 422 17.67 -8.08 14.82
CA ASN A 422 17.49 -8.20 16.27
C ASN A 422 17.32 -6.82 16.90
N ILE A 423 16.33 -6.69 17.76
CA ILE A 423 16.07 -5.45 18.50
C ILE A 423 15.98 -5.70 20.00
N ARG A 424 16.12 -4.62 20.77
CA ARG A 424 15.80 -4.58 22.20
C ARG A 424 14.72 -3.52 22.41
N LEU A 425 13.70 -3.88 23.17
CA LEU A 425 12.67 -2.97 23.62
C LEU A 425 12.77 -2.81 25.13
N VAL A 426 12.55 -1.58 25.60
CA VAL A 426 12.57 -1.21 27.01
C VAL A 426 11.41 -0.24 27.24
N ARG A 427 10.60 -0.52 28.26
CA ARG A 427 9.55 0.36 28.74
C ARG A 427 10.09 1.25 29.85
N ALA A 428 9.69 2.51 29.87
CA ALA A 428 9.99 3.42 30.95
C ALA A 428 9.38 2.92 32.27
N GLU A 429 10.06 3.17 33.40
CA GLU A 429 9.56 2.84 34.73
C GLU A 429 8.57 3.89 35.25
N LYS A 430 8.66 5.13 34.77
CA LYS A 430 7.83 6.27 35.19
C LYS A 430 7.24 6.99 33.97
N PRO A 431 6.12 7.71 34.14
CA PRO A 431 5.64 8.65 33.13
C PRO A 431 6.69 9.69 32.78
N ASP A 432 6.63 10.16 31.55
CA ASP A 432 7.45 11.27 31.08
C ASP A 432 7.07 12.54 31.84
N GLU A 433 8.02 13.14 32.56
CA GLU A 433 7.79 14.38 33.30
C GLU A 433 7.84 15.60 32.36
N ASP A 434 8.54 15.47 31.23
CA ASP A 434 8.67 16.55 30.26
C ASP A 434 7.45 16.65 29.34
N LEU A 435 7.08 17.89 29.05
CA LEU A 435 5.87 18.22 28.32
C LEU A 435 6.11 18.16 26.81
N GLY A 436 5.52 17.17 26.13
CA GLY A 436 5.46 17.16 24.67
C GLY A 436 4.54 18.24 24.13
N LEU A 437 4.81 18.72 22.91
CA LEU A 437 3.96 19.69 22.23
C LEU A 437 3.32 19.04 21.01
N ARG A 438 2.02 19.26 20.82
CA ARG A 438 1.28 18.80 19.64
C ARG A 438 0.58 19.95 18.95
N PHE A 439 0.67 19.99 17.63
CA PHE A 439 -0.02 20.96 16.79
C PHE A 439 -0.79 20.21 15.69
N SER A 440 -1.97 20.72 15.33
CA SER A 440 -2.73 20.20 14.20
C SER A 440 -3.00 21.31 13.19
N ILE A 441 -2.86 21.02 11.91
CA ILE A 441 -3.32 21.89 10.81
C ILE A 441 -4.43 21.17 10.03
N LEU A 442 -5.51 21.87 9.70
CA LEU A 442 -6.70 21.27 9.07
C LEU A 442 -6.76 21.59 7.57
N PHE A 443 -7.29 20.66 6.78
CA PHE A 443 -7.43 20.83 5.34
C PHE A 443 -8.89 20.75 4.90
N GLU A 444 -9.22 21.50 3.86
CA GLU A 444 -10.50 21.39 3.17
C GLU A 444 -10.55 20.16 2.26
N PHE A 445 -11.77 19.73 1.91
CA PHE A 445 -12.02 18.58 1.05
C PHE A 445 -11.40 18.76 -0.34
N ASP A 446 -10.61 17.77 -0.79
CA ASP A 446 -9.90 17.68 -2.09
C ASP A 446 -9.19 18.97 -2.56
N GLN A 447 -8.97 19.91 -1.65
CA GLN A 447 -8.16 21.08 -1.92
C GLN A 447 -6.74 20.77 -1.45
N SER A 448 -5.82 20.79 -2.41
CA SER A 448 -4.39 20.96 -2.16
C SER A 448 -4.06 22.36 -1.64
N LYS A 449 -5.05 23.13 -1.11
CA LYS A 449 -4.82 24.44 -0.50
C LYS A 449 -3.69 24.28 0.50
N THR A 450 -2.59 24.88 0.11
CA THR A 450 -1.25 24.42 0.42
C THR A 450 -0.99 24.56 1.90
N VAL A 451 -0.05 23.76 2.41
CA VAL A 451 0.63 24.03 3.68
C VAL A 451 1.06 25.50 3.78
N ALA A 452 1.27 26.20 2.65
CA ALA A 452 1.51 27.63 2.58
C ALA A 452 0.46 28.50 3.30
N THR A 453 -0.80 28.07 3.39
CA THR A 453 -1.84 28.78 4.17
C THR A 453 -1.50 28.82 5.66
N TYR A 454 -0.81 27.78 6.14
CA TYR A 454 -0.32 27.65 7.50
C TYR A 454 1.15 28.07 7.66
N ASP A 455 1.80 28.63 6.62
CA ASP A 455 3.22 29.00 6.67
C ASP A 455 3.51 29.91 7.87
N ARG A 456 2.68 30.92 8.11
CA ARG A 456 2.82 31.81 9.28
C ARG A 456 2.72 31.07 10.62
N PHE A 457 1.80 30.12 10.73
CA PHE A 457 1.63 29.33 11.95
C PHE A 457 2.84 28.40 12.17
N LEU A 458 3.27 27.69 11.12
CA LEU A 458 4.42 26.79 11.19
C LEU A 458 5.73 27.54 11.48
N THR A 459 5.90 28.72 10.89
CA THR A 459 7.12 29.54 11.01
C THR A 459 7.19 30.33 12.32
N ASN A 460 6.09 30.91 12.78
CA ASN A 460 6.09 31.82 13.94
C ASN A 460 5.63 31.17 15.24
N VAL A 461 4.92 30.03 15.18
CA VAL A 461 4.40 29.35 16.38
C VAL A 461 5.11 28.02 16.59
N VAL A 462 5.15 27.15 15.57
CA VAL A 462 5.67 25.78 15.73
C VAL A 462 7.21 25.76 15.75
N ALA A 463 7.86 26.27 14.70
CA ALA A 463 9.32 26.20 14.55
C ALA A 463 10.11 26.82 15.72
N PRO A 464 9.71 27.96 16.33
CA PRO A 464 10.44 28.52 17.46
C PRO A 464 10.49 27.61 18.69
N LEU A 465 9.47 26.76 18.87
CA LEU A 465 9.31 25.87 20.03
C LEU A 465 10.14 24.58 19.91
N ILE A 466 10.73 24.29 18.76
CA ILE A 466 11.55 23.08 18.55
C ILE A 466 12.98 23.33 19.07
N PRO A 467 13.48 22.60 20.07
CA PRO A 467 14.84 22.77 20.58
C PRO A 467 15.90 22.20 19.61
N GLU A 468 17.15 22.67 19.73
CA GLU A 468 18.27 22.04 19.02
C GLU A 468 18.48 20.61 19.53
N GLY A 469 18.65 19.65 18.61
CA GLY A 469 18.75 18.22 18.95
C GLY A 469 17.40 17.49 19.07
N GLY A 470 16.30 18.25 19.20
CA GLY A 470 14.95 17.72 19.41
C GLY A 470 14.45 16.81 18.29
N SER A 471 13.42 16.01 18.61
CA SER A 471 12.76 15.12 17.66
C SER A 471 11.35 15.62 17.32
N VAL A 472 11.04 15.66 16.02
CA VAL A 472 9.76 16.15 15.50
C VAL A 472 9.14 15.05 14.66
N ILE A 473 7.93 14.61 15.03
CA ILE A 473 7.16 13.64 14.26
C ILE A 473 6.06 14.38 13.52
N ILE A 474 5.98 14.22 12.20
CA ILE A 474 4.99 14.90 11.37
C ILE A 474 4.21 13.84 10.61
N HIS A 475 2.93 13.72 10.90
CA HIS A 475 2.12 12.69 10.29
C HIS A 475 0.80 13.20 9.73
N GLY A 476 0.54 12.83 8.49
CA GLY A 476 -0.66 13.23 7.75
C GLY A 476 -1.76 12.19 7.85
N HIS A 477 -2.99 12.66 7.83
CA HIS A 477 -4.21 11.85 7.83
C HIS A 477 -5.21 12.37 6.79
N THR A 478 -6.09 11.50 6.35
CA THR A 478 -7.28 11.83 5.57
C THR A 478 -8.53 11.28 6.26
N ASP A 479 -9.68 11.74 5.80
CA ASP A 479 -10.93 11.02 6.07
C ASP A 479 -11.02 9.76 5.19
N VAL A 480 -12.18 9.10 5.25
CA VAL A 480 -12.53 7.86 4.53
C VAL A 480 -13.08 8.10 3.11
N ILE A 481 -13.05 9.33 2.59
CA ILE A 481 -13.64 9.68 1.29
C ILE A 481 -12.55 9.62 0.23
N GLY A 482 -12.80 8.91 -0.87
CA GLY A 482 -11.87 8.78 -1.99
C GLY A 482 -11.18 7.42 -2.05
N GLU A 483 -10.15 7.32 -2.90
CA GLU A 483 -9.40 6.07 -3.07
C GLU A 483 -8.28 5.99 -2.02
N GLU A 484 -8.19 4.88 -1.28
CA GLU A 484 -7.21 4.65 -0.21
C GLU A 484 -5.76 4.98 -0.64
N SER A 485 -5.36 4.50 -1.83
CA SER A 485 -4.01 4.74 -2.37
C SER A 485 -3.72 6.22 -2.69
N TYR A 486 -4.75 6.99 -3.04
CA TYR A 486 -4.64 8.43 -3.22
C TYR A 486 -4.53 9.14 -1.87
N ASN A 487 -5.38 8.75 -0.92
CA ASN A 487 -5.40 9.28 0.44
C ASN A 487 -4.06 9.07 1.18
N LEU A 488 -3.43 7.91 0.99
CA LEU A 488 -2.09 7.64 1.51
C LEU A 488 -1.03 8.59 0.90
N LYS A 489 -1.04 8.78 -0.42
CA LYS A 489 -0.11 9.70 -1.10
C LYS A 489 -0.34 11.15 -0.69
N LEU A 490 -1.60 11.56 -0.57
CA LEU A 490 -2.01 12.92 -0.20
C LEU A 490 -1.55 13.27 1.22
N SER A 491 -1.87 12.41 2.18
CA SER A 491 -1.44 12.60 3.58
C SER A 491 0.08 12.65 3.72
N GLN A 492 0.79 11.76 3.02
CA GLN A 492 2.25 11.74 2.99
C GLN A 492 2.85 13.02 2.39
N SER A 493 2.26 13.54 1.31
CA SER A 493 2.70 14.81 0.70
C SER A 493 2.49 15.98 1.65
N ARG A 494 1.32 16.10 2.28
CA ARG A 494 1.01 17.17 3.23
C ARG A 494 1.97 17.18 4.43
N ALA A 495 2.30 15.99 4.95
CA ALA A 495 3.27 15.86 6.03
C ALA A 495 4.67 16.33 5.62
N ARG A 496 5.13 15.96 4.41
CA ARG A 496 6.43 16.41 3.88
C ARG A 496 6.49 17.91 3.63
N ASP A 497 5.42 18.49 3.10
CA ASP A 497 5.35 19.93 2.86
C ASP A 497 5.45 20.72 4.18
N ALA A 498 4.74 20.27 5.24
CA ALA A 498 4.84 20.85 6.57
C ALA A 498 6.27 20.72 7.15
N MET A 499 6.89 19.55 6.99
CA MET A 499 8.28 19.32 7.40
C MET A 499 9.23 20.30 6.72
N GLN A 500 9.13 20.48 5.40
CA GLN A 500 10.01 21.38 4.64
C GLN A 500 9.91 22.84 5.08
N VAL A 501 8.71 23.32 5.40
CA VAL A 501 8.51 24.67 5.94
C VAL A 501 9.23 24.82 7.28
N ILE A 502 9.01 23.88 8.20
CA ILE A 502 9.63 23.89 9.53
C ILE A 502 11.16 23.80 9.41
N GLU A 503 11.68 22.82 8.66
CA GLU A 503 13.11 22.58 8.45
C GLU A 503 13.81 23.83 7.90
N ARG A 504 13.20 24.51 6.91
CA ARG A 504 13.73 25.76 6.36
C ARG A 504 13.85 26.86 7.42
N GLU A 505 12.85 27.00 8.29
CA GLU A 505 12.91 28.02 9.36
C GLU A 505 13.91 27.66 10.46
N LEU A 506 14.01 26.38 10.83
CA LEU A 506 15.02 25.93 11.79
C LEU A 506 16.44 26.18 11.26
N ALA A 507 16.67 25.91 9.97
CA ALA A 507 17.94 26.16 9.32
C ALA A 507 18.32 27.66 9.35
N LYS A 508 17.35 28.57 9.14
CA LYS A 508 17.57 30.03 9.29
C LYS A 508 17.90 30.42 10.73
N ALA A 509 17.30 29.74 11.72
CA ALA A 509 17.58 29.92 13.14
C ALA A 509 18.89 29.25 13.59
N GLY A 510 19.65 28.62 12.69
CA GLY A 510 20.90 27.93 13.00
C GLY A 510 20.73 26.56 13.66
N LYS A 511 19.49 26.06 13.75
CA LYS A 511 19.17 24.75 14.32
C LYS A 511 19.28 23.66 13.24
N ARG A 512 20.29 22.79 13.34
CA ARG A 512 20.61 21.81 12.28
C ARG A 512 20.55 20.35 12.73
N SER A 513 20.50 20.11 14.04
CA SER A 513 20.57 18.75 14.60
C SER A 513 19.19 18.18 14.95
N VAL A 514 18.11 18.75 14.40
CA VAL A 514 16.72 18.32 14.65
C VAL A 514 16.43 17.06 13.84
N LYS A 515 15.83 16.06 14.49
CA LYS A 515 15.46 14.78 13.85
C LYS A 515 14.01 14.84 13.42
N PHE A 516 13.76 14.73 12.13
CA PHE A 516 12.40 14.63 11.58
C PHE A 516 12.03 13.16 11.34
N ASP A 517 10.80 12.82 11.72
CA ASP A 517 10.15 11.57 11.39
C ASP A 517 8.81 11.86 10.71
N THR A 518 8.75 11.68 9.38
CA THR A 518 7.64 12.19 8.57
C THR A 518 6.99 11.11 7.75
N TYR A 519 5.67 10.94 7.88
CA TYR A 519 4.96 9.87 7.18
C TYR A 519 3.45 10.13 7.02
N GLY A 520 2.77 9.44 6.10
CA GLY A 520 1.32 9.54 5.89
C GLY A 520 0.59 8.27 6.30
N PHE A 521 -0.54 8.40 6.99
CA PHE A 521 -1.41 7.28 7.35
C PHE A 521 -2.61 7.10 6.41
N GLY A 522 -2.89 8.07 5.53
CA GLY A 522 -4.10 8.09 4.73
C GLY A 522 -5.34 7.95 5.62
N GLU A 523 -6.20 6.99 5.27
CA GLU A 523 -7.46 6.69 5.95
C GLU A 523 -7.37 5.49 6.91
N ASP A 524 -6.16 5.05 7.30
CA ASP A 524 -5.96 3.89 8.18
C ASP A 524 -6.71 4.07 9.51
N ALA A 525 -7.81 3.32 9.65
CA ALA A 525 -8.69 3.39 10.81
C ALA A 525 -8.00 3.07 12.15
N ARG A 526 -6.86 2.34 12.13
CA ARG A 526 -6.08 2.03 13.34
C ARG A 526 -5.33 3.25 13.88
N ARG A 527 -5.14 4.26 13.03
CA ARG A 527 -4.33 5.46 13.32
C ARG A 527 -5.11 6.75 13.10
N ALA A 528 -6.33 6.66 12.56
CA ALA A 528 -7.23 7.79 12.36
C ALA A 528 -7.48 8.55 13.67
N PRO A 529 -7.38 9.89 13.66
CA PRO A 529 -7.68 10.73 14.82
C PRO A 529 -9.12 10.59 15.34
N PHE A 530 -10.10 10.35 14.46
CA PHE A 530 -11.54 10.29 14.74
C PHE A 530 -12.27 9.21 13.90
N GLU A 531 -13.50 8.84 14.27
CA GLU A 531 -14.24 7.68 13.73
C GLU A 531 -14.90 7.89 12.34
N ASN A 532 -14.78 9.08 11.72
CA ASN A 532 -15.37 9.45 10.41
C ASN A 532 -16.92 9.41 10.31
N ARG A 533 -17.63 9.18 11.40
CA ARG A 533 -19.10 9.05 11.43
C ARG A 533 -19.78 10.38 11.13
N PHE A 534 -19.35 11.45 11.79
CA PHE A 534 -19.93 12.77 11.63
C PHE A 534 -19.11 13.67 10.71
N PRO A 535 -19.73 14.68 10.06
CA PRO A 535 -19.00 15.68 9.25
C PRO A 535 -17.79 16.26 9.98
N GLU A 536 -17.97 16.70 11.22
CA GLU A 536 -16.91 17.29 12.03
C GLU A 536 -15.70 16.35 12.20
N GLU A 537 -15.92 15.06 12.43
CA GLU A 537 -14.85 14.07 12.57
C GLU A 537 -14.06 13.92 11.28
N ARG A 538 -14.73 13.90 10.12
CA ARG A 538 -14.07 13.85 8.81
C ARG A 538 -13.24 15.11 8.57
N PHE A 539 -13.78 16.29 8.89
CA PHE A 539 -13.00 17.54 8.83
C PHE A 539 -11.78 17.53 9.73
N TYR A 540 -11.85 16.95 10.93
CA TYR A 540 -10.69 16.83 11.80
C TYR A 540 -9.72 15.71 11.40
N ASN A 541 -10.18 14.67 10.72
CA ASN A 541 -9.33 13.65 10.14
C ASN A 541 -8.53 14.16 8.94
N ARG A 542 -9.03 15.18 8.22
CA ARG A 542 -8.27 15.92 7.20
C ARG A 542 -7.21 16.82 7.85
N THR A 543 -6.14 16.22 8.38
CA THR A 543 -5.16 16.95 9.19
C THR A 543 -3.72 16.48 8.97
N VAL A 544 -2.77 17.38 9.27
CA VAL A 544 -1.39 17.02 9.60
C VAL A 544 -1.18 17.34 11.07
N ILE A 545 -0.67 16.35 11.80
CA ILE A 545 -0.32 16.47 13.21
C ILE A 545 1.20 16.54 13.33
N ILE A 546 1.67 17.46 14.15
CA ILE A 546 3.08 17.72 14.41
C ILE A 546 3.31 17.52 15.90
N ASP A 547 4.13 16.54 16.26
CA ASP A 547 4.57 16.26 17.62
C ASP A 547 6.01 16.69 17.80
N ILE A 548 6.27 17.50 18.82
CA ILE A 548 7.61 17.80 19.32
C ILE A 548 7.81 16.93 20.56
N VAL A 549 8.71 15.97 20.43
CA VAL A 549 9.01 14.97 21.45
C VAL A 549 10.01 15.55 22.44
N PRO A 550 9.74 15.49 23.76
CA PRO A 550 10.72 15.83 24.78
C PRO A 550 11.89 14.82 24.77
N GLU A 551 13.13 15.27 25.00
CA GLU A 551 14.33 14.42 24.86
C GLU A 551 14.67 13.58 26.09
#